data_AF-A0A813XZD6-F1
#
_entry.id   AF-A0A813XZD6-F1
#
_cell.length_a   1.000
_cell.length_b   1.000
_cell.length_c   1.000
_cell.angle_alpha   90.00
_cell.angle_beta   90.00
_cell.angle_gamma   90.00
#
_symmetry.space_group_name_H-M   'P 1'
#
loop_
_entity.id
_entity.type
_entity.pdbx_description
1 polymer ?
#
loop_
_entity_poly.entity_id
_entity_poly.type
_entity_poly.pdbx_seq_one_letter_code
_entity_poly.pdbx_strand_id
1 'polypeptide(L)'
;MPANGHVSTIQSNSKSTAIVEVNILSEDDQTINPADHDGVPSDYSIQVTGRNTIYSNEFIESKYIYEMNHCEIDHQTKQVKIIPRKYQYNFRTKRQVQRTGVMLVGWGGNNGSTVTGAIIANRDQITWMRKEGEQYPNYYGSLTQSTTIRLGSNNEGKEIHIPFNTILPMLHPNDIVIGGWDINEANLYEAMERACVFDYALQEKLKSKMLQLKPLPSIYYPDFIAANQEDRANNLISKGTKHNDLEHIRNDIRTFKKIHNLEQVIILWTANTERYVDVRSDLNTTGEELLQSIANNEDEISPSNIFACAAILENCPYINGSPQNTLVPGIIDLAEKNHVFIGGDDFKSGQTKLKSVLVDFLVSAGLKLQSIVSYNHLGNNDGKNLSAPQQFRSKEISKSNVVDDMVGANHLLYNKKINEHPDHVVVIKYVPFVKDSKRAMDEYISSIFMNGLNTIVIHNTCEDSLLASPLIIDLVILTELMTRITYTTNDNDQYQTFESVLSILSYLLKAPMVPSGTPVINALFKQHRCITNILSACAGIAMDTDMLLEHKTKLPKPMKIQF
;
A
#
# COMPACT_ATOMS: atom_id res chain seq x y z
N MET A 1 60.54 63.51 44.76
CA MET A 1 60.36 62.15 45.31
C MET A 1 59.26 62.20 46.35
N PRO A 2 58.32 61.22 46.44
CA PRO A 2 58.00 60.09 45.54
C PRO A 2 56.72 60.39 44.70
N ALA A 3 56.38 59.83 43.53
CA ALA A 3 56.44 58.49 42.90
C ALA A 3 55.10 57.71 42.99
N ASN A 4 54.42 57.63 41.83
CA ASN A 4 53.48 56.64 41.27
C ASN A 4 52.79 55.59 42.16
N GLY A 5 51.50 55.33 41.88
CA GLY A 5 50.91 54.01 42.17
C GLY A 5 49.38 53.86 42.07
N HIS A 6 48.90 53.52 40.87
CA HIS A 6 47.79 52.60 40.55
C HIS A 6 46.33 52.78 41.04
N VAL A 7 45.50 53.15 40.06
CA VAL A 7 44.27 52.48 39.55
C VAL A 7 43.74 51.26 40.35
N SER A 8 42.49 51.35 40.80
CA SER A 8 41.50 50.27 40.63
C SER A 8 40.08 50.86 40.65
N THR A 9 39.30 50.61 39.61
CA THR A 9 37.87 50.93 39.56
C THR A 9 37.14 49.65 39.15
N ILE A 10 36.24 49.21 40.02
CA ILE A 10 35.39 48.04 39.86
C ILE A 10 34.23 48.44 38.95
N GLN A 11 34.02 47.74 37.81
CA GLN A 11 32.71 47.67 37.17
C GLN A 11 32.57 46.48 36.20
N SER A 12 31.50 45.72 36.43
CA SER A 12 30.69 44.90 35.50
C SER A 12 31.40 43.97 34.50
N ASN A 13 31.47 42.69 34.85
CA ASN A 13 31.61 41.60 33.89
C ASN A 13 30.25 41.29 33.24
N SER A 14 30.03 41.77 32.02
CA SER A 14 29.09 41.16 31.07
C SER A 14 29.90 40.59 29.91
N LYS A 15 30.35 39.35 30.04
CA LYS A 15 30.93 38.62 28.90
C LYS A 15 29.81 37.91 28.16
N SER A 16 29.55 38.44 26.97
CA SER A 16 28.87 37.82 25.84
C SER A 16 29.09 36.31 25.80
N THR A 17 27.98 35.60 25.66
CA THR A 17 27.88 34.17 25.36
C THR A 17 28.82 33.84 24.20
N ALA A 18 29.75 32.92 24.44
CA ALA A 18 30.54 32.31 23.40
C ALA A 18 29.57 31.55 22.48
N ILE A 19 29.35 32.08 21.28
CA ILE A 19 28.87 31.29 20.16
C ILE A 19 29.99 30.30 19.90
N VAL A 20 29.78 29.04 20.29
CA VAL A 20 30.58 27.95 19.75
C VAL A 20 30.18 27.87 18.30
N GLU A 21 30.98 28.46 17.41
CA GLU A 21 30.98 28.08 16.01
C GLU A 21 31.25 26.58 15.99
N VAL A 22 30.21 25.82 15.69
CA VAL A 22 30.37 24.44 15.24
C VAL A 22 31.14 24.59 13.94
N ASN A 23 32.45 24.34 14.00
CA ASN A 23 33.23 24.02 12.81
C ASN A 23 32.48 22.86 12.15
N ILE A 24 31.70 23.20 11.12
CA ILE A 24 31.19 22.24 10.15
C ILE A 24 32.45 21.48 9.72
N LEU A 25 32.43 20.16 9.88
CA LEU A 25 33.46 19.30 9.30
C LEU A 25 33.74 19.84 7.92
N SER A 26 35.00 20.24 7.72
CA SER A 26 35.51 20.87 6.51
C SER A 26 34.78 20.37 5.27
N GLU A 27 34.30 21.30 4.45
CA GLU A 27 34.02 21.05 3.04
C GLU A 27 35.31 20.53 2.39
N ASP A 28 35.55 19.23 2.54
CA ASP A 28 36.51 18.51 1.72
C ASP A 28 35.87 18.42 0.34
N ASP A 29 36.51 19.03 -0.66
CA ASP A 29 36.17 18.91 -2.10
C ASP A 29 36.15 17.44 -2.60
N GLN A 30 36.45 16.46 -1.73
CA GLN A 30 36.48 15.03 -2.02
C GLN A 30 35.17 14.30 -1.73
N THR A 31 34.23 14.88 -0.98
CA THR A 31 32.94 14.22 -0.69
C THR A 31 31.83 14.83 -1.52
N ILE A 32 31.25 14.05 -2.44
CA ILE A 32 30.00 14.41 -3.12
C ILE A 32 28.95 14.66 -2.02
N ASN A 33 28.31 15.83 -2.05
CA ASN A 33 27.27 16.16 -1.08
C ASN A 33 26.12 15.14 -1.22
N PRO A 34 25.81 14.35 -0.17
CA PRO A 34 24.77 13.32 -0.25
C PRO A 34 23.36 13.90 -0.39
N ALA A 35 23.17 15.22 -0.29
CA ALA A 35 21.90 15.88 -0.57
C ALA A 35 21.81 16.43 -2.02
N ASP A 36 22.91 16.44 -2.76
CA ASP A 36 22.94 16.94 -4.14
C ASP A 36 22.61 15.80 -5.11
N HIS A 37 21.32 15.59 -5.35
CA HIS A 37 20.79 14.62 -6.34
C HIS A 37 20.04 15.35 -7.44
N ASP A 38 20.11 14.83 -8.68
CA ASP A 38 19.30 15.38 -9.78
C ASP A 38 17.95 14.67 -9.81
N GLY A 39 16.91 15.42 -9.46
CA GLY A 39 15.52 14.99 -9.65
C GLY A 39 15.05 15.27 -11.07
N VAL A 40 14.60 14.24 -11.77
CA VAL A 40 14.00 14.39 -13.10
C VAL A 40 12.54 14.86 -12.94
N PRO A 41 12.09 15.90 -13.67
CA PRO A 41 10.68 16.33 -13.63
C PRO A 41 9.70 15.23 -14.06
N SER A 42 8.45 15.30 -13.58
CA SER A 42 7.43 14.26 -13.80
C SER A 42 6.86 14.20 -15.21
N ASP A 43 7.07 15.22 -16.03
CA ASP A 43 6.64 15.29 -17.42
C ASP A 43 7.67 14.69 -18.41
N TYR A 44 8.79 14.17 -17.89
CA TYR A 44 9.85 13.60 -18.73
C TYR A 44 9.58 12.14 -19.06
N SER A 45 9.86 11.77 -20.31
CA SER A 45 9.83 10.37 -20.75
C SER A 45 11.17 9.69 -20.52
N ILE A 46 11.15 8.43 -20.07
CA ILE A 46 12.35 7.62 -19.89
C ILE A 46 12.48 6.64 -21.05
N GLN A 47 13.71 6.51 -21.55
CA GLN A 47 14.04 5.54 -22.58
C GLN A 47 15.32 4.79 -22.20
N VAL A 48 15.20 3.48 -21.99
CA VAL A 48 16.37 2.61 -21.85
C VAL A 48 16.95 2.33 -23.22
N THR A 49 18.20 2.74 -23.45
CA THR A 49 18.94 2.41 -24.67
C THR A 49 19.77 1.15 -24.44
N GLY A 50 19.42 0.05 -25.10
CA GLY A 50 20.14 -1.20 -24.99
C GLY A 50 19.58 -2.30 -25.87
N ARG A 51 20.30 -3.42 -26.02
CA ARG A 51 19.85 -4.58 -26.82
C ARG A 51 18.74 -5.40 -26.16
N ASN A 52 18.52 -5.18 -24.87
CA ASN A 52 17.57 -5.97 -24.07
C ASN A 52 16.20 -5.32 -23.97
N THR A 53 16.06 -4.06 -24.39
CA THR A 53 14.82 -3.32 -24.32
C THR A 53 14.45 -2.81 -25.69
N ILE A 54 13.25 -3.13 -26.15
CA ILE A 54 12.70 -2.66 -27.42
C ILE A 54 11.46 -1.82 -27.10
N TYR A 55 11.46 -0.58 -27.59
CA TYR A 55 10.30 0.30 -27.53
C TYR A 55 9.64 0.31 -28.91
N SER A 56 8.40 -0.18 -29.00
CA SER A 56 7.53 0.02 -30.15
C SER A 56 6.41 1.01 -29.79
N ASN A 57 5.55 1.37 -30.74
CA ASN A 57 4.39 2.21 -30.45
C ASN A 57 3.42 1.53 -29.45
N GLU A 58 3.35 0.20 -29.48
CA GLU A 58 2.38 -0.57 -28.70
C GLU A 58 2.96 -1.12 -27.39
N PHE A 59 4.23 -1.52 -27.38
CA PHE A 59 4.84 -2.28 -26.28
C PHE A 59 6.22 -1.77 -25.87
N ILE A 60 6.53 -1.99 -24.59
CA ILE A 60 7.89 -2.05 -24.06
C ILE A 60 8.20 -3.54 -23.84
N GLU A 61 9.22 -4.04 -24.52
CA GLU A 61 9.66 -5.42 -24.39
C GLU A 61 11.04 -5.46 -23.74
N SER A 62 11.20 -6.25 -22.68
CA SER A 62 12.43 -6.30 -21.88
C SER A 62 12.85 -7.74 -21.60
N LYS A 63 14.11 -8.07 -21.91
CA LYS A 63 14.75 -9.33 -21.54
C LYS A 63 15.43 -9.19 -20.18
N TYR A 64 15.03 -10.02 -19.23
CA TYR A 64 15.54 -10.01 -17.87
C TYR A 64 16.03 -11.38 -17.44
N ILE A 65 17.16 -11.41 -16.74
CA ILE A 65 17.71 -12.63 -16.13
C ILE A 65 17.47 -12.54 -14.62
N TYR A 66 16.54 -13.34 -14.13
CA TYR A 66 16.29 -13.49 -12.70
C TYR A 66 17.30 -14.45 -12.09
N GLU A 67 18.12 -13.96 -11.15
CA GLU A 67 19.10 -14.76 -10.44
C GLU A 67 18.57 -15.11 -9.04
N MET A 68 18.60 -16.39 -8.69
CA MET A 68 18.14 -16.88 -7.39
C MET A 68 19.02 -18.03 -6.90
N ASN A 69 19.32 -18.02 -5.60
CA ASN A 69 20.03 -19.11 -4.96
C ASN A 69 19.07 -20.25 -4.58
N HIS A 70 19.42 -21.48 -4.96
CA HIS A 70 18.83 -22.68 -4.40
C HIS A 70 19.72 -23.19 -3.26
N CYS A 71 19.14 -23.42 -2.08
CA CYS A 71 19.90 -23.75 -0.87
C CYS A 71 19.47 -25.12 -0.31
N GLU A 72 20.46 -25.96 0.01
CA GLU A 72 20.28 -27.26 0.69
C GLU A 72 21.05 -27.22 2.02
N ILE A 73 20.42 -27.63 3.12
CA ILE A 73 21.04 -27.69 4.45
C ILE A 73 21.25 -29.16 4.82
N ASP A 74 22.50 -29.56 5.05
CA ASP A 74 22.84 -30.86 5.61
C ASP A 74 23.12 -30.71 7.10
N HIS A 75 22.18 -31.17 7.92
CA HIS A 75 22.29 -31.12 9.38
C HIS A 75 23.30 -32.13 9.97
N GLN A 76 23.66 -33.19 9.24
CA GLN A 76 24.65 -34.16 9.68
C GLN A 76 26.06 -33.59 9.53
N THR A 77 26.37 -33.03 8.35
CA THR A 77 27.68 -32.43 8.06
C THR A 77 27.78 -30.96 8.52
N LYS A 78 26.65 -30.34 8.91
CA LYS A 78 26.53 -28.92 9.29
C LYS A 78 26.96 -27.98 8.16
N GLN A 79 26.65 -28.35 6.91
CA GLN A 79 26.98 -27.55 5.73
C GLN A 79 25.73 -26.97 5.09
N VAL A 80 25.88 -25.80 4.47
CA VAL A 80 24.87 -25.19 3.60
C VAL A 80 25.44 -25.15 2.20
N LYS A 81 24.80 -25.84 1.27
CA LYS A 81 25.15 -25.84 -0.14
C LYS A 81 24.28 -24.82 -0.86
N ILE A 82 24.93 -23.86 -1.53
CA ILE A 82 24.27 -22.76 -2.26
C ILE A 82 24.55 -22.97 -3.74
N ILE A 83 23.48 -23.07 -4.54
CA ILE A 83 23.52 -23.27 -5.99
C ILE A 83 22.88 -22.05 -6.66
N PRO A 84 23.66 -21.07 -7.14
CA PRO A 84 23.14 -19.96 -7.91
C PRO A 84 22.48 -20.46 -9.22
N ARG A 85 21.26 -20.01 -9.49
CA ARG A 85 20.51 -20.33 -10.72
C ARG A 85 20.09 -19.05 -11.42
N LYS A 86 19.87 -19.15 -12.73
CA LYS A 86 19.42 -18.05 -13.59
C LYS A 86 18.18 -18.50 -14.37
N TYR A 87 17.20 -17.62 -14.48
CA TYR A 87 15.94 -17.86 -15.19
C TYR A 87 15.69 -16.68 -16.12
N GLN A 88 15.41 -16.93 -17.39
CA GLN A 88 15.17 -15.86 -18.35
C GLN A 88 13.68 -15.56 -18.47
N TYR A 89 13.34 -14.28 -18.32
CA TYR A 89 12.01 -13.73 -18.57
C TYR A 89 12.09 -12.75 -19.74
N ASN A 90 11.10 -12.79 -20.62
CA ASN A 90 10.88 -11.75 -21.62
C ASN A 90 9.56 -11.05 -21.28
N PHE A 91 9.65 -9.89 -20.62
CA PHE A 91 8.51 -9.07 -20.27
C PHE A 91 8.02 -8.28 -21.48
N ARG A 92 6.70 -8.10 -21.58
CA ARG A 92 6.03 -7.23 -22.54
C ARG A 92 4.96 -6.43 -21.82
N THR A 93 5.14 -5.11 -21.82
CA THR A 93 4.23 -4.14 -21.21
C THR A 93 3.51 -3.33 -22.29
N LYS A 94 2.18 -3.39 -22.35
CA LYS A 94 1.39 -2.53 -23.25
C LYS A 94 1.51 -1.06 -22.82
N ARG A 95 1.87 -0.17 -23.74
CA ARG A 95 2.13 1.25 -23.46
C ARG A 95 0.87 2.08 -23.29
N GLN A 96 -0.18 1.76 -24.04
CA GLN A 96 -1.45 2.45 -23.95
C GLN A 96 -2.11 2.15 -22.61
N VAL A 97 -2.17 3.17 -21.76
CA VAL A 97 -2.94 3.16 -20.51
C VAL A 97 -4.42 3.06 -20.85
N GLN A 98 -5.13 2.16 -20.18
CA GLN A 98 -6.53 1.91 -20.47
C GLN A 98 -7.42 3.00 -19.86
N ARG A 99 -8.56 3.27 -20.49
CA ARG A 99 -9.56 4.12 -19.86
C ARG A 99 -10.24 3.36 -18.71
N THR A 100 -9.86 3.70 -17.49
CA THR A 100 -10.20 2.92 -16.30
C THR A 100 -11.29 3.57 -15.47
N GLY A 101 -12.32 2.77 -15.13
CA GLY A 101 -13.26 3.09 -14.08
C GLY A 101 -12.90 2.39 -12.77
N VAL A 102 -13.24 3.02 -11.65
CA VAL A 102 -13.12 2.43 -10.32
C VAL A 102 -14.49 2.47 -9.66
N MET A 103 -14.99 1.32 -9.23
CA MET A 103 -16.22 1.25 -8.44
C MET A 103 -15.90 0.87 -7.00
N LEU A 104 -16.19 1.79 -6.09
CA LEU A 104 -15.92 1.64 -4.66
C LEU A 104 -17.14 1.06 -3.95
N VAL A 105 -16.96 -0.05 -3.23
CA VAL A 105 -17.96 -0.48 -2.23
C VAL A 105 -17.73 0.35 -0.97
N GLY A 106 -18.74 1.07 -0.50
CA GLY A 106 -18.62 2.08 0.57
C GLY A 106 -18.20 3.46 0.06
N TRP A 107 -18.65 3.85 -1.14
CA TRP A 107 -18.26 5.10 -1.80
C TRP A 107 -18.62 6.36 -1.00
N GLY A 108 -19.72 6.33 -0.24
CA GLY A 108 -20.17 7.41 0.67
C GLY A 108 -19.57 7.34 2.08
N GLY A 109 -18.57 6.49 2.30
CA GLY A 109 -17.75 6.44 3.51
C GLY A 109 -16.63 7.49 3.49
N ASN A 110 -15.90 7.61 4.61
CA ASN A 110 -14.83 8.61 4.75
C ASN A 110 -13.79 8.52 3.63
N ASN A 111 -13.25 7.32 3.37
CA ASN A 111 -12.27 7.10 2.32
C ASN A 111 -12.85 7.39 0.92
N GLY A 112 -14.05 6.87 0.62
CA GLY A 112 -14.68 7.02 -0.69
C GLY A 112 -14.98 8.47 -1.06
N SER A 113 -15.51 9.27 -0.11
CA SER A 113 -15.71 10.71 -0.33
C SER A 113 -14.39 11.46 -0.43
N THR A 114 -13.37 11.07 0.36
CA THR A 114 -12.06 11.74 0.38
C THR A 114 -11.30 11.50 -0.92
N VAL A 115 -11.16 10.25 -1.37
CA VAL A 115 -10.45 9.94 -2.63
C VAL A 115 -11.13 10.61 -3.83
N THR A 116 -12.47 10.65 -3.86
CA THR A 116 -13.23 11.32 -4.92
C THR A 116 -13.00 12.84 -4.90
N GLY A 117 -13.11 13.47 -3.74
CA GLY A 117 -12.88 14.91 -3.58
C GLY A 117 -11.44 15.29 -3.91
N ALA A 118 -10.46 14.48 -3.50
CA ALA A 118 -9.04 14.70 -3.79
C ALA A 118 -8.73 14.60 -5.29
N ILE A 119 -9.31 13.62 -6.00
CA ILE A 119 -9.16 13.50 -7.46
C ILE A 119 -9.75 14.72 -8.17
N ILE A 120 -10.96 15.15 -7.79
CA ILE A 120 -11.59 16.34 -8.38
C ILE A 120 -10.76 17.59 -8.10
N ALA A 121 -10.29 17.77 -6.87
CA ALA A 121 -9.49 18.94 -6.49
C ALA A 121 -8.17 19.00 -7.28
N ASN A 122 -7.47 17.88 -7.44
CA ASN A 122 -6.23 17.81 -8.23
C ASN A 122 -6.48 18.00 -9.72
N ARG A 123 -7.49 17.35 -10.30
CA ARG A 123 -7.82 17.48 -11.72
C ARG A 123 -8.18 18.91 -12.09
N ASP A 124 -8.99 19.55 -11.24
CA ASP A 124 -9.54 20.88 -11.51
C ASP A 124 -8.68 22.00 -10.86
N GLN A 125 -7.52 21.65 -10.29
CA GLN A 125 -6.56 22.56 -9.64
C GLN A 125 -7.20 23.50 -8.60
N ILE A 126 -8.06 22.94 -7.75
CA ILE A 126 -8.85 23.69 -6.76
C ILE A 126 -7.98 24.03 -5.55
N THR A 127 -7.60 25.29 -5.41
CA THR A 127 -6.92 25.82 -4.21
C THR A 127 -7.92 26.22 -3.12
N TRP A 128 -7.51 26.19 -1.85
CA TRP A 128 -8.32 26.65 -0.72
C TRP A 128 -7.48 27.36 0.33
N MET A 129 -8.12 28.21 1.13
CA MET A 129 -7.43 28.93 2.20
C MET A 129 -7.43 28.13 3.50
N ARG A 130 -6.28 28.11 4.17
CA ARG A 130 -6.13 27.77 5.59
C ARG A 130 -5.57 28.97 6.35
N LYS A 131 -5.46 28.85 7.67
CA LYS A 131 -4.87 29.90 8.52
C LYS A 131 -3.41 30.18 8.16
N GLU A 132 -2.70 29.21 7.59
CA GLU A 132 -1.32 29.31 7.11
C GLU A 132 -1.20 29.94 5.71
N GLY A 133 -2.31 30.14 5.00
CA GLY A 133 -2.33 30.66 3.63
C GLY A 133 -3.02 29.73 2.64
N GLU A 134 -2.88 30.06 1.36
CA GLU A 134 -3.43 29.26 0.26
C GLU A 134 -2.75 27.89 0.17
N GLN A 135 -3.56 26.85 -0.02
CA GLN A 135 -3.14 25.47 -0.18
C GLN A 135 -3.47 25.00 -1.61
N TYR A 136 -2.62 24.10 -2.10
CA TYR A 136 -2.72 23.52 -3.43
C TYR A 136 -3.03 22.03 -3.31
N PRO A 137 -3.91 21.48 -4.17
CA PRO A 137 -4.19 20.06 -4.19
C PRO A 137 -2.93 19.30 -4.60
N ASN A 138 -2.72 18.13 -4.01
CA ASN A 138 -1.61 17.24 -4.30
C ASN A 138 -2.00 15.78 -4.03
N TYR A 139 -1.08 14.85 -4.31
CA TYR A 139 -1.21 13.42 -4.03
C TYR A 139 -0.19 12.90 -3.02
N TYR A 140 0.21 13.74 -2.05
CA TYR A 140 1.17 13.31 -1.02
C TYR A 140 0.70 12.05 -0.29
N GLY A 141 1.65 11.19 0.05
CA GLY A 141 1.39 9.88 0.65
C GLY A 141 1.16 8.76 -0.37
N SER A 142 1.01 9.08 -1.66
CA SER A 142 0.96 8.10 -2.75
C SER A 142 2.37 7.66 -3.14
N LEU A 143 2.60 6.34 -3.20
CA LEU A 143 3.79 5.72 -3.77
C LEU A 143 3.94 6.12 -5.24
N THR A 144 2.89 5.95 -6.02
CA THR A 144 2.98 6.13 -7.48
C THR A 144 3.13 7.60 -7.87
N GLN A 145 2.54 8.54 -7.12
CA GLN A 145 2.47 9.95 -7.50
C GLN A 145 3.45 10.85 -6.76
N SER A 146 4.06 10.41 -5.66
CA SER A 146 4.85 11.29 -4.78
C SER A 146 6.13 10.66 -4.23
N THR A 147 6.62 9.58 -4.84
CA THR A 147 7.95 9.04 -4.54
C THR A 147 8.81 8.96 -5.78
N THR A 148 10.11 8.78 -5.54
CA THR A 148 11.11 8.60 -6.59
C THR A 148 11.82 7.26 -6.44
N ILE A 149 12.42 6.77 -7.52
CA ILE A 149 13.40 5.70 -7.48
C ILE A 149 14.74 6.19 -8.02
N ARG A 150 15.82 5.60 -7.54
CA ARG A 150 17.15 5.84 -8.08
C ARG A 150 17.37 5.03 -9.36
N LEU A 151 17.97 5.65 -10.37
CA LEU A 151 18.37 4.98 -11.62
C LEU A 151 19.86 4.63 -11.68
N GLY A 152 20.70 5.39 -10.99
CA GLY A 152 22.15 5.30 -11.10
C GLY A 152 22.78 6.68 -10.94
N SER A 153 23.96 6.87 -11.52
CA SER A 153 24.70 8.13 -11.43
C SER A 153 25.08 8.68 -12.81
N ASN A 154 25.17 9.99 -12.94
CA ASN A 154 25.65 10.66 -14.16
C ASN A 154 27.20 10.63 -14.27
N ASN A 155 27.75 11.27 -15.31
CA ASN A 155 29.20 11.34 -15.53
C ASN A 155 29.98 12.07 -14.41
N GLU A 156 29.30 12.87 -13.61
CA GLU A 156 29.86 13.60 -12.46
C GLU A 156 29.73 12.79 -11.16
N GLY A 157 29.17 11.58 -11.22
CA GLY A 157 28.94 10.72 -10.05
C GLY A 157 27.70 11.08 -9.25
N LYS A 158 26.90 12.04 -9.72
CA LYS A 158 25.67 12.49 -9.05
C LYS A 158 24.54 11.51 -9.29
N GLU A 159 23.84 11.13 -8.22
CA GLU A 159 22.72 10.19 -8.32
C GLU A 159 21.51 10.83 -9.03
N ILE A 160 20.93 10.07 -9.95
CA ILE A 160 19.75 10.44 -10.72
C ILE A 160 18.53 9.72 -10.16
N HIS A 161 17.53 10.50 -9.76
CA HIS A 161 16.26 10.00 -9.27
C HIS A 161 15.12 10.39 -10.22
N ILE A 162 14.22 9.45 -10.46
CA ILE A 162 13.04 9.64 -11.31
C ILE A 162 11.76 9.46 -10.49
N PRO A 163 10.65 10.12 -10.86
CA PRO A 163 9.35 9.84 -10.25
C PRO A 163 8.89 8.41 -10.50
N PHE A 164 8.28 7.77 -9.51
CA PHE A 164 7.90 6.36 -9.57
C PHE A 164 7.00 6.03 -10.78
N ASN A 165 6.03 6.88 -11.09
CA ASN A 165 5.13 6.73 -12.24
C ASN A 165 5.79 6.88 -13.63
N THR A 166 7.08 7.21 -13.70
CA THR A 166 7.83 7.31 -14.97
C THR A 166 8.55 6.00 -15.34
N ILE A 167 8.65 5.03 -14.42
CA ILE A 167 9.30 3.72 -14.68
C ILE A 167 8.63 3.02 -15.87
N LEU A 168 7.30 3.04 -15.91
CA LEU A 168 6.45 2.54 -16.99
C LEU A 168 5.26 3.49 -17.16
N PRO A 169 4.59 3.53 -18.33
CA PRO A 169 3.36 4.28 -18.48
C PRO A 169 2.30 3.81 -17.48
N MET A 170 1.86 4.70 -16.58
CA MET A 170 0.87 4.42 -15.53
C MET A 170 -0.36 5.29 -15.69
N LEU A 171 -1.51 4.78 -15.23
CA LEU A 171 -2.73 5.55 -15.07
C LEU A 171 -2.49 6.76 -14.14
N HIS A 172 -2.87 7.95 -14.59
CA HIS A 172 -2.85 9.13 -13.73
C HIS A 172 -4.17 9.22 -12.94
N PRO A 173 -4.15 9.55 -11.63
CA PRO A 173 -5.38 9.52 -10.82
C PRO A 173 -6.46 10.50 -11.31
N ASN A 174 -6.09 11.61 -11.95
CA ASN A 174 -7.03 12.56 -12.57
C ASN A 174 -7.91 11.93 -13.68
N ASP A 175 -7.45 10.85 -14.30
CA ASP A 175 -8.14 10.19 -15.42
C ASP A 175 -9.10 9.09 -14.96
N ILE A 176 -9.11 8.77 -13.66
CA ILE A 176 -9.99 7.76 -13.08
C ILE A 176 -11.44 8.24 -13.13
N VAL A 177 -12.31 7.42 -13.71
CA VAL A 177 -13.76 7.58 -13.61
C VAL A 177 -14.25 6.83 -12.37
N ILE A 178 -14.67 7.55 -11.33
CA ILE A 178 -15.05 6.95 -10.05
C ILE A 178 -16.57 6.86 -9.88
N GLY A 179 -17.02 5.72 -9.38
CA GLY A 179 -18.40 5.41 -9.02
C GLY A 179 -18.44 4.42 -7.88
N GLY A 180 -19.62 3.85 -7.58
CA GLY A 180 -19.72 2.76 -6.62
C GLY A 180 -21.02 2.73 -5.85
N TRP A 181 -21.01 1.96 -4.78
CA TRP A 181 -22.17 1.62 -3.96
C TRP A 181 -21.98 2.08 -2.52
N ASP A 182 -23.08 2.37 -1.84
CA ASP A 182 -23.09 2.56 -0.38
C ASP A 182 -24.47 2.17 0.14
N ILE A 183 -24.51 1.61 1.35
CA ILE A 183 -25.78 1.33 2.04
C ILE A 183 -26.50 2.61 2.47
N ASN A 184 -25.87 3.78 2.35
CA ASN A 184 -26.42 5.09 2.63
C ASN A 184 -26.59 5.93 1.34
N GLU A 185 -27.75 6.59 1.17
CA GLU A 185 -28.10 7.30 -0.07
C GLU A 185 -27.50 8.72 -0.19
N ALA A 186 -26.79 9.18 0.87
CA ALA A 186 -26.23 10.52 0.90
C ALA A 186 -25.31 10.74 -0.30
N ASN A 187 -25.44 11.90 -0.93
CA ASN A 187 -24.54 12.30 -2.02
C ASN A 187 -23.12 12.54 -1.46
N LEU A 188 -22.12 12.63 -2.33
CA LEU A 188 -20.74 12.74 -1.85
C LEU A 188 -20.39 14.05 -1.16
N TYR A 189 -21.16 15.14 -1.34
CA TYR A 189 -20.96 16.35 -0.55
C TYR A 189 -21.42 16.12 0.89
N GLU A 190 -22.61 15.55 1.09
CA GLU A 190 -23.11 15.17 2.41
C GLU A 190 -22.20 14.13 3.08
N ALA A 191 -21.66 13.18 2.31
CA ALA A 191 -20.68 12.21 2.79
C ALA A 191 -19.37 12.89 3.23
N MET A 192 -18.88 13.87 2.46
CA MET A 192 -17.69 14.65 2.77
C MET A 192 -17.87 15.50 4.04
N GLU A 193 -19.02 16.15 4.21
CA GLU A 193 -19.37 16.88 5.44
C GLU A 193 -19.40 15.93 6.64
N ARG A 194 -20.09 14.78 6.50
CA ARG A 194 -20.18 13.74 7.54
C ARG A 194 -18.83 13.15 7.91
N ALA A 195 -17.92 12.99 6.95
CA ALA A 195 -16.60 12.43 7.16
C ALA A 195 -15.69 13.36 7.98
N CYS A 196 -15.90 14.68 7.89
CA CYS A 196 -15.11 15.72 8.57
C CYS A 196 -13.60 15.61 8.30
N VAL A 197 -13.21 15.34 7.05
CA VAL A 197 -11.80 15.13 6.65
C VAL A 197 -11.18 16.39 6.06
N PHE A 198 -11.80 16.94 5.01
CA PHE A 198 -11.27 18.14 4.35
C PHE A 198 -11.54 19.41 5.15
N ASP A 199 -10.66 20.39 5.00
CA ASP A 199 -10.94 21.75 5.48
C ASP A 199 -12.25 22.27 4.87
N TYR A 200 -13.04 22.99 5.66
CA TYR A 200 -14.36 23.48 5.24
C TYR A 200 -14.32 24.31 3.93
N ALA A 201 -13.29 25.15 3.76
CA ALA A 201 -13.13 25.95 2.54
C ALA A 201 -12.97 25.11 1.27
N LEU A 202 -12.33 23.94 1.37
CA LEU A 202 -12.22 22.99 0.26
C LEU A 202 -13.57 22.30 0.02
N GLN A 203 -14.29 21.93 1.09
CA GLN A 203 -15.62 21.32 0.97
C GLN A 203 -16.58 22.22 0.18
N GLU A 204 -16.62 23.52 0.49
CA GLU A 204 -17.47 24.49 -0.23
C GLU A 204 -17.10 24.62 -1.71
N LYS A 205 -15.80 24.58 -2.04
CA LYS A 205 -15.34 24.62 -3.42
C LYS A 205 -15.68 23.36 -4.22
N LEU A 206 -15.70 22.20 -3.55
CA LEU A 206 -16.05 20.91 -4.16
C LEU A 206 -17.57 20.69 -4.27
N LYS A 207 -18.38 21.44 -3.51
CA LYS A 207 -19.83 21.26 -3.35
C LYS A 207 -20.59 21.02 -4.65
N SER A 208 -20.42 21.90 -5.63
CA SER A 208 -21.17 21.83 -6.90
C SER A 208 -20.96 20.52 -7.67
N LYS A 209 -19.77 19.92 -7.55
CA LYS A 209 -19.40 18.66 -8.22
C LYS A 209 -19.79 17.46 -7.37
N MET A 210 -19.50 17.50 -6.07
CA MET A 210 -19.76 16.39 -5.14
C MET A 210 -21.26 16.15 -4.90
N LEU A 211 -22.11 17.19 -4.96
CA LEU A 211 -23.57 17.05 -4.86
C LEU A 211 -24.18 16.19 -5.97
N GLN A 212 -23.55 16.14 -7.14
CA GLN A 212 -24.04 15.41 -8.31
C GLN A 212 -23.71 13.92 -8.26
N LEU A 213 -22.82 13.51 -7.33
CA LEU A 213 -22.33 12.15 -7.22
C LEU A 213 -23.09 11.43 -6.12
N LYS A 214 -23.85 10.40 -6.49
CA LYS A 214 -24.65 9.59 -5.58
C LYS A 214 -24.26 8.11 -5.66
N PRO A 215 -24.07 7.43 -4.51
CA PRO A 215 -23.84 5.99 -4.51
C PRO A 215 -25.03 5.20 -5.06
N LEU A 216 -24.74 4.13 -5.79
CA LEU A 216 -25.71 3.10 -6.14
C LEU A 216 -26.17 2.35 -4.87
N PRO A 217 -27.41 1.81 -4.83
CA PRO A 217 -27.87 0.97 -3.73
C PRO A 217 -26.99 -0.25 -3.53
N SER A 218 -26.67 -0.61 -2.29
CA SER A 218 -25.76 -1.72 -1.97
C SER A 218 -26.49 -2.92 -1.34
N ILE A 219 -25.79 -4.05 -1.31
CA ILE A 219 -26.16 -5.21 -0.50
C ILE A 219 -25.96 -4.86 0.98
N TYR A 220 -26.91 -5.25 1.84
CA TYR A 220 -26.80 -5.14 3.29
C TYR A 220 -27.31 -6.40 3.98
N TYR A 221 -26.38 -7.17 4.56
CA TYR A 221 -26.69 -8.31 5.43
C TYR A 221 -26.30 -7.92 6.86
N PRO A 222 -27.28 -7.65 7.75
CA PRO A 222 -27.04 -7.04 9.05
C PRO A 222 -26.02 -7.76 9.94
N ASP A 223 -25.97 -9.09 9.85
CA ASP A 223 -25.09 -9.94 10.69
C ASP A 223 -23.60 -9.78 10.38
N PHE A 224 -23.23 -9.28 9.20
CA PHE A 224 -21.83 -9.18 8.81
C PHE A 224 -21.11 -7.95 9.37
N ILE A 225 -21.83 -6.88 9.68
CA ILE A 225 -21.27 -5.62 10.21
C ILE A 225 -21.86 -5.30 11.58
N ALA A 226 -21.35 -4.27 12.25
CA ALA A 226 -21.87 -3.92 13.57
C ALA A 226 -23.35 -3.51 13.49
N ALA A 227 -24.18 -4.00 14.42
CA ALA A 227 -25.61 -3.66 14.50
C ALA A 227 -25.86 -2.14 14.57
N ASN A 228 -24.89 -1.37 15.08
CA ASN A 228 -24.95 0.10 15.13
C ASN A 228 -24.87 0.81 13.77
N GLN A 229 -24.84 0.06 12.66
CA GLN A 229 -24.93 0.53 11.28
C GLN A 229 -26.35 0.47 10.72
N GLU A 230 -27.33 -0.12 11.43
CA GLU A 230 -28.72 -0.26 10.98
C GLU A 230 -29.33 1.08 10.55
N ASP A 231 -29.22 2.12 11.41
CA ASP A 231 -29.75 3.46 11.12
C ASP A 231 -29.11 4.14 9.88
N ARG A 232 -27.96 3.65 9.42
CA ARG A 232 -27.26 4.18 8.25
C ARG A 232 -27.79 3.56 6.95
N ALA A 233 -28.36 2.37 7.02
CA ALA A 233 -28.73 1.54 5.87
C ALA A 233 -30.08 1.94 5.28
N ASN A 234 -30.08 2.89 4.33
CA ASN A 234 -31.29 3.39 3.64
C ASN A 234 -31.20 3.35 2.10
N ASN A 235 -30.11 2.84 1.53
CA ASN A 235 -29.86 2.73 0.09
C ASN A 235 -29.54 1.29 -0.27
N LEU A 236 -30.56 0.45 -0.27
CA LEU A 236 -30.41 -0.99 -0.36
C LEU A 236 -30.96 -1.53 -1.68
N ILE A 237 -30.30 -2.55 -2.22
CA ILE A 237 -30.86 -3.35 -3.31
C ILE A 237 -32.18 -3.96 -2.83
N SER A 238 -33.14 -4.09 -3.74
CA SER A 238 -34.44 -4.69 -3.45
C SER A 238 -34.25 -6.11 -2.89
N LYS A 239 -34.95 -6.42 -1.80
CA LYS A 239 -34.85 -7.72 -1.12
C LYS A 239 -35.07 -8.87 -2.11
N GLY A 240 -34.09 -9.77 -2.20
CA GLY A 240 -34.11 -10.94 -3.05
C GLY A 240 -33.26 -12.07 -2.49
N THR A 241 -32.83 -12.98 -3.36
CA THR A 241 -31.84 -14.00 -3.03
C THR A 241 -30.42 -13.46 -3.21
N LYS A 242 -29.41 -14.08 -2.58
CA LYS A 242 -27.99 -13.77 -2.81
C LYS A 242 -27.58 -13.92 -4.27
N HIS A 243 -28.25 -14.81 -5.01
CA HIS A 243 -28.11 -14.92 -6.46
C HIS A 243 -28.66 -13.68 -7.21
N ASN A 244 -29.79 -13.13 -6.77
CA ASN A 244 -30.30 -11.87 -7.34
C ASN A 244 -29.37 -10.70 -7.04
N ASP A 245 -28.80 -10.67 -5.83
CA ASP A 245 -27.82 -9.66 -5.44
C ASP A 245 -26.55 -9.77 -6.32
N LEU A 246 -26.04 -10.97 -6.56
CA LEU A 246 -24.92 -11.22 -7.48
C LEU A 246 -25.22 -10.67 -8.88
N GLU A 247 -26.34 -11.04 -9.48
CA GLU A 247 -26.69 -10.57 -10.83
C GLU A 247 -26.95 -9.06 -10.89
N HIS A 248 -27.46 -8.45 -9.81
CA HIS A 248 -27.62 -7.01 -9.71
C HIS A 248 -26.26 -6.29 -9.77
N ILE A 249 -25.29 -6.72 -8.94
CA ILE A 249 -23.95 -6.12 -8.94
C ILE A 249 -23.26 -6.32 -10.30
N ARG A 250 -23.39 -7.50 -10.92
CA ARG A 250 -22.86 -7.74 -12.27
C ARG A 250 -23.46 -6.78 -13.30
N ASN A 251 -24.77 -6.54 -13.24
CA ASN A 251 -25.44 -5.58 -14.12
C ASN A 251 -24.96 -4.14 -13.90
N ASP A 252 -24.73 -3.73 -12.66
CA ASP A 252 -24.21 -2.41 -12.33
C ASP A 252 -22.81 -2.21 -12.90
N ILE A 253 -21.93 -3.20 -12.78
CA ILE A 253 -20.57 -3.18 -13.36
C ILE A 253 -20.64 -2.99 -14.88
N ARG A 254 -21.46 -3.80 -15.57
CA ARG A 254 -21.65 -3.69 -17.04
C ARG A 254 -22.21 -2.33 -17.45
N THR A 255 -23.17 -1.82 -16.69
CA THR A 255 -23.84 -0.54 -16.94
C THR A 255 -22.85 0.61 -16.78
N PHE A 256 -22.08 0.63 -15.69
CA PHE A 256 -21.04 1.61 -15.44
C PHE A 256 -19.97 1.60 -16.54
N LYS A 257 -19.48 0.41 -16.90
CA LYS A 257 -18.52 0.22 -17.99
C LYS A 257 -19.03 0.80 -19.31
N LYS A 258 -20.30 0.53 -19.66
CA LYS A 258 -20.94 0.98 -20.89
C LYS A 258 -21.19 2.49 -20.91
N ILE A 259 -21.82 3.05 -19.87
CA ILE A 259 -22.19 4.48 -19.81
C ILE A 259 -20.96 5.38 -19.91
N HIS A 260 -19.85 4.97 -19.30
CA HIS A 260 -18.63 5.74 -19.31
C HIS A 260 -17.68 5.36 -20.45
N ASN A 261 -18.00 4.39 -21.30
CA ASN A 261 -17.15 3.88 -22.38
C ASN A 261 -15.73 3.52 -21.85
N LEU A 262 -15.71 2.62 -20.88
CA LEU A 262 -14.50 2.18 -20.17
C LEU A 262 -13.97 0.88 -20.76
N GLU A 263 -12.66 0.77 -20.85
CA GLU A 263 -11.98 -0.45 -21.30
C GLU A 263 -11.84 -1.43 -20.14
N GLN A 264 -11.62 -0.90 -18.93
CA GLN A 264 -11.44 -1.67 -17.70
C GLN A 264 -12.18 -1.04 -16.53
N VAL A 265 -12.65 -1.89 -15.63
CA VAL A 265 -13.22 -1.50 -14.33
C VAL A 265 -12.49 -2.26 -13.24
N ILE A 266 -12.11 -1.57 -12.17
CA ILE A 266 -11.55 -2.16 -10.95
C ILE A 266 -12.55 -1.96 -9.82
N ILE A 267 -12.86 -3.04 -9.11
CA ILE A 267 -13.73 -3.03 -7.94
C ILE A 267 -12.86 -2.98 -6.69
N LEU A 268 -13.14 -2.05 -5.78
CA LEU A 268 -12.39 -1.94 -4.54
C LEU A 268 -13.33 -1.81 -3.34
N TRP A 269 -13.13 -2.67 -2.35
CA TRP A 269 -13.85 -2.63 -1.10
C TRP A 269 -13.22 -1.64 -0.14
N THR A 270 -13.94 -0.58 0.22
CA THR A 270 -13.59 0.37 1.28
C THR A 270 -14.76 0.62 2.24
N ALA A 271 -15.72 -0.31 2.30
CA ALA A 271 -16.86 -0.25 3.18
C ALA A 271 -16.48 -0.72 4.60
N ASN A 272 -17.49 -0.76 5.48
CA ASN A 272 -17.37 -1.28 6.84
C ASN A 272 -16.61 -2.61 6.87
N THR A 273 -15.79 -2.78 7.92
CA THR A 273 -15.16 -4.07 8.21
C THR A 273 -16.24 -5.08 8.55
N GLU A 274 -16.25 -6.22 7.85
CA GLU A 274 -17.13 -7.34 8.16
C GLU A 274 -16.48 -8.27 9.20
N ARG A 275 -17.30 -9.10 9.85
CA ARG A 275 -16.80 -10.30 10.56
C ARG A 275 -16.23 -11.29 9.54
N TYR A 276 -15.44 -12.24 10.02
CA TYR A 276 -14.99 -13.35 9.19
C TYR A 276 -16.16 -14.27 8.83
N VAL A 277 -16.09 -14.84 7.63
CA VAL A 277 -16.90 -16.00 7.22
C VAL A 277 -16.20 -17.30 7.62
N ASP A 278 -16.98 -18.35 7.86
CA ASP A 278 -16.44 -19.71 8.01
C ASP A 278 -15.83 -20.21 6.70
N VAL A 279 -14.75 -21.00 6.78
CA VAL A 279 -14.12 -21.65 5.63
C VAL A 279 -14.17 -23.17 5.82
N ARG A 280 -14.91 -23.85 4.96
CA ARG A 280 -15.08 -25.32 5.00
C ARG A 280 -15.52 -25.88 3.65
N SER A 281 -15.28 -27.18 3.46
CA SER A 281 -15.82 -27.93 2.31
C SER A 281 -17.35 -27.85 2.26
N ASP A 282 -17.89 -27.97 1.04
CA ASP A 282 -19.32 -27.79 0.73
C ASP A 282 -19.86 -26.37 0.97
N LEU A 283 -18.98 -25.37 1.19
CA LEU A 283 -19.36 -23.97 1.36
C LEU A 283 -18.61 -23.04 0.41
N ASN A 284 -17.29 -22.93 0.54
CA ASN A 284 -16.52 -21.89 -0.14
C ASN A 284 -15.03 -22.25 -0.36
N THR A 285 -14.71 -23.54 -0.49
CA THR A 285 -13.33 -23.98 -0.74
C THR A 285 -12.97 -24.12 -2.22
N THR A 286 -13.97 -24.22 -3.10
CA THR A 286 -13.82 -24.15 -4.56
C THR A 286 -14.76 -23.10 -5.17
N GLY A 287 -14.47 -22.66 -6.40
CA GLY A 287 -15.31 -21.72 -7.13
C GLY A 287 -16.71 -22.26 -7.39
N GLU A 288 -16.84 -23.56 -7.68
CA GLU A 288 -18.14 -24.22 -7.88
C GLU A 288 -18.96 -24.27 -6.59
N GLU A 289 -18.35 -24.67 -5.46
CA GLU A 289 -19.01 -24.66 -4.15
C GLU A 289 -19.49 -23.26 -3.80
N LEU A 290 -18.64 -22.24 -4.00
CA LEU A 290 -18.97 -20.86 -3.67
C LEU A 290 -20.18 -20.35 -4.47
N LEU A 291 -20.21 -20.60 -5.78
CA LEU A 291 -21.33 -20.21 -6.64
C LEU A 291 -22.62 -20.96 -6.27
N GLN A 292 -22.50 -22.24 -5.90
CA GLN A 292 -23.64 -23.02 -5.43
C GLN A 292 -24.17 -22.50 -4.08
N SER A 293 -23.29 -22.12 -3.16
CA SER A 293 -23.65 -21.53 -1.86
C SER A 293 -24.36 -20.18 -2.02
N ILE A 294 -23.93 -19.35 -2.99
CA ILE A 294 -24.66 -18.14 -3.38
C ILE A 294 -26.06 -18.48 -3.89
N ALA A 295 -26.19 -19.48 -4.78
CA ALA A 295 -27.47 -19.92 -5.30
C ALA A 295 -28.42 -20.47 -4.22
N ASN A 296 -27.84 -21.14 -3.22
CA ASN A 296 -28.58 -21.74 -2.09
C ASN A 296 -28.94 -20.72 -0.99
N ASN A 297 -28.49 -19.47 -1.09
CA ASN A 297 -28.65 -18.44 -0.04
C ASN A 297 -27.98 -18.82 1.29
N GLU A 298 -26.85 -19.51 1.26
CA GLU A 298 -26.12 -19.91 2.48
C GLU A 298 -25.76 -18.70 3.34
N ASP A 299 -25.95 -18.80 4.66
CA ASP A 299 -25.79 -17.68 5.59
C ASP A 299 -24.36 -17.12 5.60
N GLU A 300 -23.36 -18.00 5.59
CA GLU A 300 -21.91 -17.69 5.62
C GLU A 300 -21.33 -17.20 4.28
N ILE A 301 -22.17 -16.58 3.45
CA ILE A 301 -21.77 -15.82 2.25
C ILE A 301 -21.95 -14.34 2.52
N SER A 302 -20.85 -13.61 2.67
CA SER A 302 -20.91 -12.18 2.98
C SER A 302 -21.27 -11.33 1.76
N PRO A 303 -21.70 -10.06 1.97
CA PRO A 303 -21.77 -9.08 0.88
C PRO A 303 -20.45 -8.97 0.12
N SER A 304 -19.29 -8.93 0.81
CA SER A 304 -17.99 -8.85 0.14
C SER A 304 -17.67 -10.07 -0.73
N ASN A 305 -18.11 -11.28 -0.37
CA ASN A 305 -18.00 -12.45 -1.26
C ASN A 305 -18.80 -12.25 -2.55
N ILE A 306 -20.02 -11.69 -2.47
CA ILE A 306 -20.85 -11.43 -3.65
C ILE A 306 -20.20 -10.39 -4.57
N PHE A 307 -19.66 -9.30 -4.02
CA PHE A 307 -18.94 -8.30 -4.80
C PHE A 307 -17.68 -8.87 -5.47
N ALA A 308 -16.90 -9.69 -4.76
CA ALA A 308 -15.72 -10.35 -5.33
C ALA A 308 -16.11 -11.32 -6.46
N CYS A 309 -17.13 -12.16 -6.26
CA CYS A 309 -17.67 -13.03 -7.31
C CYS A 309 -18.18 -12.22 -8.52
N ALA A 310 -18.94 -11.15 -8.30
CA ALA A 310 -19.45 -10.30 -9.36
C ALA A 310 -18.31 -9.68 -10.20
N ALA A 311 -17.28 -9.16 -9.53
CA ALA A 311 -16.12 -8.59 -10.18
C ALA A 311 -15.41 -9.62 -11.07
N ILE A 312 -15.13 -10.82 -10.52
CA ILE A 312 -14.45 -11.89 -11.26
C ILE A 312 -15.28 -12.35 -12.46
N LEU A 313 -16.58 -12.57 -12.29
CA LEU A 313 -17.48 -13.00 -13.38
C LEU A 313 -17.68 -11.93 -14.46
N GLU A 314 -17.34 -10.67 -14.18
CA GLU A 314 -17.31 -9.57 -15.15
C GLU A 314 -15.90 -9.24 -15.65
N ASN A 315 -14.91 -10.10 -15.38
CA ASN A 315 -13.50 -9.91 -15.76
C ASN A 315 -12.92 -8.58 -15.25
N CYS A 316 -13.29 -8.18 -14.04
CA CYS A 316 -12.88 -6.94 -13.40
C CYS A 316 -12.01 -7.27 -12.17
N PRO A 317 -10.80 -6.69 -12.04
CA PRO A 317 -10.00 -6.91 -10.84
C PRO A 317 -10.73 -6.50 -9.56
N TYR A 318 -10.50 -7.24 -8.47
CA TYR A 318 -11.11 -6.97 -7.16
C TYR A 318 -10.06 -6.75 -6.08
N ILE A 319 -10.20 -5.68 -5.30
CA ILE A 319 -9.26 -5.32 -4.24
C ILE A 319 -10.01 -5.20 -2.90
N ASN A 320 -9.60 -5.96 -1.90
CA ASN A 320 -10.13 -5.88 -0.55
C ASN A 320 -9.31 -4.91 0.32
N GLY A 321 -9.86 -3.73 0.58
CA GLY A 321 -9.25 -2.71 1.44
C GLY A 321 -9.53 -2.89 2.94
N SER A 322 -10.30 -3.90 3.32
CA SER A 322 -10.73 -4.18 4.70
C SER A 322 -10.21 -5.55 5.18
N PRO A 323 -10.27 -5.87 6.49
CA PRO A 323 -9.56 -7.03 7.05
C PRO A 323 -10.36 -8.34 7.05
N GLN A 324 -11.64 -8.34 6.65
CA GLN A 324 -12.39 -9.59 6.57
C GLN A 324 -11.80 -10.54 5.53
N ASN A 325 -11.95 -11.85 5.72
CA ASN A 325 -11.45 -12.90 4.84
C ASN A 325 -12.30 -13.08 3.57
N THR A 326 -12.57 -12.01 2.80
CA THR A 326 -13.34 -12.07 1.55
C THR A 326 -12.73 -13.05 0.56
N LEU A 327 -11.40 -13.10 0.47
CA LEU A 327 -10.64 -13.90 -0.48
C LEU A 327 -10.47 -15.35 0.01
N VAL A 328 -11.59 -16.01 0.32
CA VAL A 328 -11.66 -17.46 0.65
C VAL A 328 -11.12 -18.32 -0.51
N PRO A 329 -10.74 -19.59 -0.27
CA PRO A 329 -10.15 -20.43 -1.32
C PRO A 329 -11.01 -20.54 -2.59
N GLY A 330 -12.34 -20.57 -2.46
CA GLY A 330 -13.25 -20.58 -3.62
C GLY A 330 -13.24 -19.30 -4.44
N ILE A 331 -12.98 -18.13 -3.85
CA ILE A 331 -12.78 -16.88 -4.59
C ILE A 331 -11.45 -16.92 -5.35
N ILE A 332 -10.40 -17.44 -4.72
CA ILE A 332 -9.07 -17.57 -5.34
C ILE A 332 -9.16 -18.52 -6.55
N ASP A 333 -9.76 -19.70 -6.38
CA ASP A 333 -9.99 -20.67 -7.45
C ASP A 333 -10.82 -20.08 -8.59
N LEU A 334 -11.89 -19.32 -8.26
CA LEU A 334 -12.69 -18.63 -9.28
C LEU A 334 -11.89 -17.57 -10.03
N ALA A 335 -11.05 -16.79 -9.35
CA ALA A 335 -10.19 -15.78 -9.97
C ALA A 335 -9.14 -16.41 -10.90
N GLU A 336 -8.52 -17.52 -10.47
CA GLU A 336 -7.56 -18.30 -11.27
C GLU A 336 -8.18 -18.86 -12.54
N LYS A 337 -9.38 -19.47 -12.44
CA LYS A 337 -10.12 -20.00 -13.60
C LYS A 337 -10.55 -18.93 -14.60
N ASN A 338 -10.78 -17.70 -14.15
CA ASN A 338 -11.18 -16.58 -15.00
C ASN A 338 -10.01 -15.68 -15.40
N HIS A 339 -8.78 -15.96 -14.93
CA HIS A 339 -7.59 -15.12 -15.14
C HIS A 339 -7.79 -13.65 -14.72
N VAL A 340 -8.43 -13.43 -13.57
CA VAL A 340 -8.73 -12.10 -13.03
C VAL A 340 -7.87 -11.82 -11.80
N PHE A 341 -7.34 -10.60 -11.71
CA PHE A 341 -6.55 -10.20 -10.55
C PHE A 341 -7.39 -9.91 -9.31
N ILE A 342 -6.93 -10.43 -8.18
CA ILE A 342 -7.43 -10.13 -6.85
C ILE A 342 -6.29 -9.65 -5.94
N GLY A 343 -6.60 -8.76 -5.01
CA GLY A 343 -5.64 -8.23 -4.04
C GLY A 343 -6.29 -7.88 -2.71
N GLY A 344 -5.52 -7.90 -1.64
CA GLY A 344 -6.00 -7.73 -0.27
C GLY A 344 -4.98 -8.27 0.72
N ASP A 345 -5.12 -8.10 2.03
CA ASP A 345 -6.23 -7.49 2.75
C ASP A 345 -5.80 -6.30 3.64
N ASP A 346 -6.73 -5.38 3.87
CA ASP A 346 -6.67 -4.24 4.81
C ASP A 346 -5.60 -3.15 4.51
N PHE A 347 -6.01 -1.89 4.29
CA PHE A 347 -5.07 -0.80 3.95
C PHE A 347 -3.96 -0.57 4.98
N LYS A 348 -2.70 -0.53 4.57
CA LYS A 348 -1.56 -0.24 5.46
C LYS A 348 -1.24 1.27 5.51
N SER A 349 -2.09 2.05 6.18
CA SER A 349 -2.05 3.52 6.22
C SER A 349 -0.99 4.11 7.18
N GLY A 350 -1.19 3.96 8.49
CA GLY A 350 -0.41 4.65 9.54
C GLY A 350 0.40 3.73 10.45
N GLN A 351 -0.17 3.38 11.61
CA GLN A 351 0.51 2.61 12.67
C GLN A 351 1.17 1.32 12.15
N THR A 352 0.43 0.50 11.41
CA THR A 352 0.96 -0.78 10.90
C THR A 352 2.06 -0.58 9.86
N LYS A 353 1.98 0.48 9.05
CA LYS A 353 3.04 0.84 8.08
C LYS A 353 4.35 1.13 8.82
N LEU A 354 4.29 1.98 9.85
CA LEU A 354 5.45 2.29 10.69
C LEU A 354 5.96 1.06 11.46
N LYS A 355 5.07 0.24 12.01
CA LYS A 355 5.44 -1.01 12.69
C LYS A 355 6.25 -1.94 11.79
N SER A 356 5.80 -2.13 10.55
CA SER A 356 6.49 -3.00 9.57
C SER A 356 7.88 -2.48 9.15
N VAL A 357 8.18 -1.20 9.38
CA VAL A 357 9.52 -0.62 9.23
C VAL A 357 10.33 -0.83 10.50
N LEU A 358 9.76 -0.44 11.65
CA LEU A 358 10.48 -0.42 12.91
C LEU A 358 10.89 -1.82 13.36
N VAL A 359 10.02 -2.81 13.21
CA VAL A 359 10.32 -4.20 13.61
C VAL A 359 11.42 -4.79 12.73
N ASP A 360 11.37 -4.56 11.41
CA ASP A 360 12.44 -5.02 10.49
C ASP A 360 13.78 -4.35 10.83
N PHE A 361 13.78 -3.06 11.16
CA PHE A 361 14.97 -2.34 11.64
C PHE A 361 15.52 -2.96 12.95
N LEU A 362 14.69 -3.10 13.99
CA LEU A 362 15.12 -3.58 15.30
C LEU A 362 15.70 -5.00 15.22
N VAL A 363 15.02 -5.91 14.52
CA VAL A 363 15.48 -7.30 14.35
C VAL A 363 16.75 -7.37 13.49
N SER A 364 16.83 -6.57 12.43
CA SER A 364 18.02 -6.51 11.56
C SER A 364 19.23 -5.91 12.28
N ALA A 365 19.00 -5.01 13.24
CA ALA A 365 20.02 -4.45 14.12
C ALA A 365 20.45 -5.41 15.26
N GLY A 366 19.89 -6.62 15.33
CA GLY A 366 20.20 -7.60 16.37
C GLY A 366 19.53 -7.35 17.72
N LEU A 367 18.49 -6.51 17.77
CA LEU A 367 17.73 -6.22 18.98
C LEU A 367 16.54 -7.19 19.07
N LYS A 368 16.42 -7.88 20.20
CA LYS A 368 15.36 -8.87 20.42
C LYS A 368 14.13 -8.16 20.97
N LEU A 369 13.08 -8.02 20.17
CA LEU A 369 11.79 -7.53 20.68
C LEU A 369 11.21 -8.51 21.68
N GLN A 370 10.80 -8.00 22.82
CA GLN A 370 10.16 -8.75 23.91
C GLN A 370 8.68 -8.39 24.01
N SER A 371 8.32 -7.12 23.76
CA SER A 371 6.94 -6.65 23.85
C SER A 371 6.63 -5.57 22.82
N ILE A 372 5.44 -5.66 22.23
CA ILE A 372 4.84 -4.72 21.28
C ILE A 372 3.40 -4.46 21.73
N VAL A 373 3.14 -3.27 22.27
CA VAL A 373 1.79 -2.89 22.70
C VAL A 373 1.29 -1.75 21.84
N SER A 374 0.23 -1.98 21.06
CA SER A 374 -0.29 -1.04 20.07
C SER A 374 -1.72 -0.61 20.40
N TYR A 375 -1.86 0.56 21.01
CA TYR A 375 -3.16 1.18 21.29
C TYR A 375 -3.59 2.11 20.16
N ASN A 376 -4.89 2.16 19.90
CA ASN A 376 -5.51 3.04 18.93
C ASN A 376 -6.84 3.57 19.44
N HIS A 377 -7.15 4.83 19.16
CA HIS A 377 -8.52 5.33 19.25
C HIS A 377 -8.86 6.29 18.12
N LEU A 378 -10.11 6.21 17.65
CA LEU A 378 -10.67 7.00 16.55
C LEU A 378 -12.18 7.19 16.73
N GLY A 379 -12.73 8.25 16.14
CA GLY A 379 -14.12 8.68 16.33
C GLY A 379 -14.96 8.73 15.06
N ASN A 380 -14.43 8.25 13.94
CA ASN A 380 -15.15 8.13 12.66
C ASN A 380 -16.00 6.84 12.62
N ASN A 381 -16.69 6.61 11.49
CA ASN A 381 -17.57 5.44 11.36
C ASN A 381 -16.81 4.10 11.38
N ASP A 382 -15.54 4.08 10.98
CA ASP A 382 -14.68 2.89 11.11
C ASP A 382 -14.53 2.52 12.59
N GLY A 383 -14.13 3.47 13.45
CA GLY A 383 -14.08 3.26 14.89
C GLY A 383 -15.41 2.83 15.50
N LYS A 384 -16.52 3.41 15.04
CA LYS A 384 -17.88 3.04 15.49
C LYS A 384 -18.22 1.59 15.12
N ASN A 385 -17.87 1.14 13.91
CA ASN A 385 -18.10 -0.23 13.47
C ASN A 385 -17.19 -1.21 14.25
N LEU A 386 -15.92 -0.87 14.42
CA LEU A 386 -14.93 -1.67 15.14
C LEU A 386 -15.14 -1.70 16.66
N SER A 387 -16.15 -1.02 17.20
CA SER A 387 -16.51 -1.17 18.61
C SER A 387 -17.18 -2.52 18.90
N ALA A 388 -17.68 -3.21 17.87
CA ALA A 388 -18.26 -4.54 17.98
C ALA A 388 -17.17 -5.63 17.95
N PRO A 389 -17.22 -6.64 18.85
CA PRO A 389 -16.13 -7.61 19.00
C PRO A 389 -15.79 -8.42 17.73
N GLN A 390 -16.79 -8.84 16.95
CA GLN A 390 -16.57 -9.67 15.76
C GLN A 390 -15.86 -8.88 14.65
N GLN A 391 -16.23 -7.61 14.44
CA GLN A 391 -15.56 -6.72 13.48
C GLN A 391 -14.16 -6.31 13.98
N PHE A 392 -14.00 -6.09 15.30
CA PHE A 392 -12.68 -5.87 15.90
C PHE A 392 -11.74 -7.06 15.67
N ARG A 393 -12.23 -8.29 15.81
CA ARG A 393 -11.43 -9.51 15.64
C ARG A 393 -10.78 -9.59 14.26
N SER A 394 -11.49 -9.23 13.19
CA SER A 394 -10.92 -9.13 11.84
C SER A 394 -9.69 -8.20 11.81
N LYS A 395 -9.83 -7.01 12.40
CA LYS A 395 -8.76 -5.99 12.46
C LYS A 395 -7.62 -6.36 13.39
N GLU A 396 -7.91 -7.11 14.45
CA GLU A 396 -6.91 -7.59 15.39
C GLU A 396 -5.96 -8.57 14.71
N ILE A 397 -6.49 -9.53 13.95
CA ILE A 397 -5.69 -10.53 13.22
C ILE A 397 -4.75 -9.84 12.22
N SER A 398 -5.27 -8.94 11.36
CA SER A 398 -4.44 -8.27 10.34
C SER A 398 -3.34 -7.38 10.93
N LYS A 399 -3.53 -6.84 12.14
CA LYS A 399 -2.55 -5.98 12.83
C LYS A 399 -1.52 -6.76 13.63
N SER A 400 -1.83 -7.98 14.04
CA SER A 400 -0.94 -8.81 14.85
C SER A 400 0.08 -9.57 13.99
N ASN A 401 -0.33 -10.12 12.86
CA ASN A 401 0.54 -11.01 12.05
C ASN A 401 1.68 -10.30 11.30
N VAL A 402 1.71 -8.96 11.29
CA VAL A 402 2.65 -8.14 10.50
C VAL A 402 4.13 -8.27 10.93
N VAL A 403 4.40 -8.96 12.04
CA VAL A 403 5.75 -9.10 12.62
C VAL A 403 6.33 -10.51 12.46
N ASP A 404 5.51 -11.46 12.03
CA ASP A 404 5.80 -12.90 12.13
C ASP A 404 6.99 -13.32 11.25
N ASP A 405 7.09 -12.77 10.03
CA ASP A 405 8.19 -13.07 9.10
C ASP A 405 9.53 -12.50 9.58
N MET A 406 9.54 -11.31 10.18
CA MET A 406 10.75 -10.71 10.76
C MET A 406 11.25 -11.52 11.97
N VAL A 407 10.34 -11.87 12.89
CA VAL A 407 10.66 -12.71 14.06
C VAL A 407 11.15 -14.09 13.60
N GLY A 408 10.41 -14.72 12.68
CA GLY A 408 10.75 -16.03 12.11
C GLY A 408 12.06 -16.05 11.31
N ALA A 409 12.54 -14.90 10.80
CA ALA A 409 13.79 -14.82 10.07
C ALA A 409 15.04 -14.94 10.96
N ASN A 410 14.96 -14.61 12.26
CA ASN A 410 16.15 -14.53 13.12
C ASN A 410 16.13 -15.54 14.28
N HIS A 411 16.62 -16.75 14.00
CA HIS A 411 16.71 -17.85 14.98
C HIS A 411 17.77 -17.66 16.09
N LEU A 412 18.62 -16.63 15.98
CA LEU A 412 19.58 -16.29 17.04
C LEU A 412 18.91 -15.49 18.16
N LEU A 413 17.93 -14.65 17.81
CA LEU A 413 17.16 -13.86 18.77
C LEU A 413 15.97 -14.66 19.31
N TYR A 414 15.28 -15.41 18.44
CA TYR A 414 14.05 -16.12 18.79
C TYR A 414 14.20 -17.63 18.68
N ASN A 415 13.86 -18.35 19.75
CA ASN A 415 13.92 -19.79 19.78
C ASN A 415 12.73 -20.42 19.02
N LYS A 416 13.00 -20.86 17.79
CA LYS A 416 12.02 -21.54 16.93
C LYS A 416 11.45 -22.82 17.53
N LYS A 417 12.18 -23.54 18.41
CA LYS A 417 11.71 -24.82 18.96
C LYS A 417 10.51 -24.67 19.87
N ILE A 418 10.36 -23.51 20.49
CA ILE A 418 9.23 -23.18 21.37
C ILE A 418 8.31 -22.14 20.74
N ASN A 419 8.49 -21.86 19.45
CA ASN A 419 7.81 -20.77 18.74
C ASN A 419 7.85 -19.47 19.54
N GLU A 420 9.04 -19.02 19.93
CA GLU A 420 9.21 -17.80 20.72
C GLU A 420 8.80 -16.58 19.89
N HIS A 421 7.88 -15.78 20.43
CA HIS A 421 7.43 -14.51 19.87
C HIS A 421 7.39 -13.43 20.97
N PRO A 422 7.53 -12.14 20.62
CA PRO A 422 7.28 -11.07 21.58
C PRO A 422 5.82 -11.08 22.04
N ASP A 423 5.57 -10.62 23.26
CA ASP A 423 4.22 -10.26 23.68
C ASP A 423 3.68 -9.20 22.72
N HIS A 424 2.52 -9.45 22.10
CA HIS A 424 1.94 -8.51 21.14
C HIS A 424 0.46 -8.28 21.41
N VAL A 425 0.13 -7.06 21.82
CA VAL A 425 -1.24 -6.64 22.13
C VAL A 425 -1.69 -5.53 21.18
N VAL A 426 -2.89 -5.66 20.64
CA VAL A 426 -3.53 -4.65 19.79
C VAL A 426 -4.84 -4.20 20.42
N VAL A 427 -5.04 -2.89 20.54
CA VAL A 427 -6.27 -2.31 21.08
C VAL A 427 -6.80 -1.25 20.14
N ILE A 428 -8.12 -1.25 19.91
CA ILE A 428 -8.85 -0.20 19.20
C ILE A 428 -10.04 0.22 20.06
N LYS A 429 -10.21 1.53 20.26
CA LYS A 429 -11.34 2.11 21.00
C LYS A 429 -12.05 3.18 20.18
N TYR A 430 -13.36 3.19 20.25
CA TYR A 430 -14.17 4.26 19.69
C TYR A 430 -14.21 5.45 20.64
N VAL A 431 -13.67 6.59 20.19
CA VAL A 431 -13.65 7.86 20.93
C VAL A 431 -14.19 8.95 20.00
N PRO A 432 -15.50 9.28 20.06
CA PRO A 432 -16.16 10.15 19.10
C PRO A 432 -15.51 11.53 18.89
N PHE A 433 -14.84 12.05 19.92
CA PHE A 433 -14.26 13.40 19.92
C PHE A 433 -13.20 13.59 18.84
N VAL A 434 -12.35 12.57 18.59
CA VAL A 434 -11.21 12.72 17.66
C VAL A 434 -11.60 12.54 16.19
N LYS A 435 -12.85 12.14 15.88
CA LYS A 435 -13.36 11.95 14.51
C LYS A 435 -12.39 11.11 13.67
N ASP A 436 -11.97 11.58 12.49
CA ASP A 436 -11.05 10.89 11.59
C ASP A 436 -9.57 10.94 12.04
N SER A 437 -9.24 11.84 12.98
CA SER A 437 -7.89 12.05 13.52
C SER A 437 -7.52 10.98 14.54
N LYS A 438 -7.38 9.75 14.04
CA LYS A 438 -6.99 8.56 14.79
C LYS A 438 -5.67 8.82 15.55
N ARG A 439 -5.62 8.39 16.81
CA ARG A 439 -4.39 8.38 17.62
C ARG A 439 -3.87 6.96 17.76
N ALA A 440 -2.60 6.77 17.44
CA ALA A 440 -1.85 5.55 17.67
C ALA A 440 -0.81 5.79 18.77
N MET A 441 -0.76 4.88 19.74
CA MET A 441 0.23 4.89 20.80
C MET A 441 0.85 3.51 20.88
N ASP A 442 2.15 3.43 20.65
CA ASP A 442 2.87 2.17 20.59
C ASP A 442 4.04 2.17 21.56
N GLU A 443 4.24 1.03 22.24
CA GLU A 443 5.42 0.76 23.06
C GLU A 443 6.13 -0.47 22.52
N TYR A 444 7.42 -0.33 22.22
CA TYR A 444 8.30 -1.41 21.80
C TYR A 444 9.39 -1.59 22.84
N ILE A 445 9.46 -2.76 23.47
CA ILE A 445 10.49 -3.12 24.45
C ILE A 445 11.36 -4.21 23.84
N SER A 446 12.66 -3.96 23.78
CA SER A 446 13.65 -4.91 23.27
C SER A 446 14.69 -5.24 24.32
N SER A 447 15.08 -6.50 24.42
CA SER A 447 16.33 -6.89 25.08
C SER A 447 17.52 -6.57 24.18
N ILE A 448 18.54 -5.97 24.78
CA ILE A 448 19.78 -5.57 24.11
C ILE A 448 21.00 -6.22 24.79
N PHE A 449 22.20 -5.80 24.41
CA PHE A 449 23.46 -6.35 24.92
C PHE A 449 23.48 -6.44 26.45
N MET A 450 23.99 -7.56 26.97
CA MET A 450 24.11 -7.86 28.41
C MET A 450 22.78 -7.77 29.19
N ASN A 451 21.67 -8.17 28.55
CA ASN A 451 20.31 -8.13 29.13
C ASN A 451 19.83 -6.72 29.50
N GLY A 452 20.43 -5.68 28.92
CA GLY A 452 19.85 -4.34 28.98
C GLY A 452 18.50 -4.29 28.27
N LEU A 453 17.76 -3.20 28.48
CA LEU A 453 16.50 -2.94 27.81
C LEU A 453 16.59 -1.67 26.96
N ASN A 454 15.96 -1.71 25.80
CA ASN A 454 15.64 -0.54 24.98
C ASN A 454 14.12 -0.41 24.91
N THR A 455 13.59 0.77 25.20
CA THR A 455 12.16 1.08 25.13
C THR A 455 11.93 2.25 24.20
N ILE A 456 11.06 2.06 23.21
CA ILE A 456 10.63 3.10 22.27
C ILE A 456 9.13 3.32 22.49
N VAL A 457 8.76 4.54 22.88
CA VAL A 457 7.36 4.97 22.99
C VAL A 457 7.05 5.94 21.85
N ILE A 458 5.99 5.63 21.10
CA ILE A 458 5.59 6.39 19.92
C ILE A 458 4.16 6.88 20.12
N HIS A 459 3.94 8.17 19.85
CA HIS A 459 2.61 8.72 19.64
C HIS A 459 2.51 9.22 18.19
N ASN A 460 1.51 8.76 17.46
CA ASN A 460 1.27 9.11 16.08
C ASN A 460 -0.18 9.62 15.90
N THR A 461 -0.32 10.86 15.41
CA THR A 461 -1.61 11.42 14.97
C THR A 461 -1.79 11.09 13.50
N CYS A 462 -2.77 10.25 13.19
CA CYS A 462 -3.06 9.78 11.85
C CYS A 462 -4.41 10.35 11.41
N GLU A 463 -4.41 11.28 10.45
CA GLU A 463 -5.63 11.62 9.70
C GLU A 463 -5.93 10.43 8.76
N ASP A 464 -6.76 9.50 9.22
CA ASP A 464 -6.77 8.13 8.69
C ASP A 464 -7.21 8.10 7.22
N SER A 465 -8.21 8.90 6.85
CA SER A 465 -8.69 8.99 5.47
C SER A 465 -7.69 9.66 4.53
N LEU A 466 -6.93 10.64 5.02
CA LEU A 466 -5.86 11.29 4.24
C LEU A 466 -4.65 10.36 4.05
N LEU A 467 -4.42 9.41 4.95
CA LEU A 467 -3.42 8.36 4.79
C LEU A 467 -3.92 7.19 3.93
N ALA A 468 -5.21 6.84 4.00
CA ALA A 468 -5.78 5.72 3.27
C ALA A 468 -6.10 6.04 1.80
N SER A 469 -6.58 7.25 1.50
CA SER A 469 -7.00 7.64 0.13
C SER A 469 -5.86 7.53 -0.91
N PRO A 470 -4.62 7.95 -0.61
CA PRO A 470 -3.50 7.73 -1.53
C PRO A 470 -3.17 6.25 -1.76
N LEU A 471 -3.40 5.37 -0.78
CA LEU A 471 -3.22 3.92 -0.95
C LEU A 471 -4.27 3.33 -1.88
N ILE A 472 -5.52 3.81 -1.82
CA ILE A 472 -6.57 3.42 -2.77
C ILE A 472 -6.13 3.77 -4.19
N ILE A 473 -5.59 4.97 -4.39
CA ILE A 473 -5.04 5.42 -5.68
C ILE A 473 -3.92 4.48 -6.14
N ASP A 474 -2.93 4.20 -5.29
CA ASP A 474 -1.81 3.33 -5.65
C ASP A 474 -2.24 1.90 -5.97
N LEU A 475 -3.19 1.35 -5.20
CA LEU A 475 -3.74 0.01 -5.42
C LEU A 475 -4.41 -0.09 -6.79
N VAL A 476 -5.20 0.91 -7.17
CA VAL A 476 -5.85 0.99 -8.49
C VAL A 476 -4.81 1.09 -9.61
N ILE A 477 -3.84 2.01 -9.49
CA ILE A 477 -2.85 2.28 -10.53
C ILE A 477 -1.95 1.08 -10.77
N LEU A 478 -1.46 0.45 -9.70
CA LEU A 478 -0.63 -0.76 -9.82
C LEU A 478 -1.44 -1.92 -10.39
N THR A 479 -2.70 -2.10 -9.97
CA THR A 479 -3.56 -3.16 -10.52
C THR A 479 -3.82 -2.95 -12.01
N GLU A 480 -4.13 -1.73 -12.45
CA GLU A 480 -4.28 -1.40 -13.87
C GLU A 480 -2.99 -1.70 -14.64
N LEU A 481 -1.83 -1.28 -14.13
CA LEU A 481 -0.55 -1.56 -14.75
C LEU A 481 -0.30 -3.06 -14.91
N MET A 482 -0.57 -3.86 -13.88
CA MET A 482 -0.37 -5.31 -13.92
C MET A 482 -1.22 -6.00 -15.00
N THR A 483 -2.43 -5.49 -15.31
CA THR A 483 -3.26 -6.02 -16.43
C THR A 483 -2.64 -5.81 -17.81
N ARG A 484 -1.63 -4.94 -17.91
CA ARG A 484 -0.91 -4.66 -19.16
C ARG A 484 0.44 -5.35 -19.27
N ILE A 485 0.88 -6.06 -18.23
CA ILE A 485 2.17 -6.75 -18.21
C ILE A 485 1.95 -8.25 -18.46
N THR A 486 2.65 -8.75 -19.47
CA THR A 486 2.71 -10.18 -19.80
C THR A 486 4.17 -10.60 -19.91
N TYR A 487 4.45 -11.90 -19.81
CA TYR A 487 5.80 -12.43 -19.98
C TYR A 487 5.82 -13.79 -20.67
N THR A 488 6.99 -14.14 -21.23
CA THR A 488 7.37 -15.50 -21.62
C THR A 488 8.63 -15.91 -20.86
N THR A 489 8.92 -17.21 -20.81
CA THR A 489 10.14 -17.76 -20.21
C THR A 489 10.89 -18.62 -21.22
N ASN A 490 12.12 -19.05 -20.89
CA ASN A 490 12.92 -19.90 -21.78
C ASN A 490 12.34 -21.32 -21.98
N ASP A 491 11.35 -21.71 -21.21
CA ASP A 491 10.63 -22.98 -21.28
C ASP A 491 9.15 -22.82 -21.71
N ASN A 492 8.68 -21.58 -21.88
CA ASN A 492 7.32 -21.29 -22.32
C ASN A 492 7.25 -20.02 -23.18
N ASP A 493 7.04 -20.21 -24.48
CA ASP A 493 6.97 -19.13 -25.47
C ASP A 493 5.58 -18.44 -25.55
N GLN A 494 4.57 -18.92 -24.82
CA GLN A 494 3.25 -18.28 -24.78
C GLN A 494 3.23 -17.16 -23.75
N TYR A 495 2.72 -15.98 -24.14
CA TYR A 495 2.57 -14.88 -23.20
C TYR A 495 1.56 -15.21 -22.11
N GLN A 496 1.99 -15.05 -20.86
CA GLN A 496 1.17 -15.25 -19.68
C GLN A 496 1.09 -13.96 -18.86
N THR A 497 0.03 -13.83 -18.08
CA THR A 497 -0.09 -12.81 -17.03
C THR A 497 0.61 -13.30 -15.76
N PHE A 498 0.74 -12.41 -14.78
CA PHE A 498 1.07 -12.83 -13.42
C PHE A 498 -0.03 -13.70 -12.81
N GLU A 499 0.28 -14.33 -11.68
CA GLU A 499 -0.69 -15.04 -10.85
C GLU A 499 -1.86 -14.13 -10.44
N SER A 500 -3.05 -14.71 -10.30
CA SER A 500 -4.29 -13.98 -9.99
C SER A 500 -4.21 -13.23 -8.65
N VAL A 501 -3.53 -13.79 -7.65
CA VAL A 501 -3.27 -13.10 -6.38
C VAL A 501 -2.08 -12.14 -6.53
N LEU A 502 -2.37 -10.84 -6.64
CA LEU A 502 -1.36 -9.79 -6.85
C LEU A 502 -0.59 -9.42 -5.58
N SER A 503 0.33 -10.29 -5.15
CA SER A 503 1.20 -10.06 -3.99
C SER A 503 2.12 -8.83 -4.15
N ILE A 504 2.31 -8.32 -5.37
CA ILE A 504 3.00 -7.04 -5.60
C ILE A 504 2.34 -5.85 -4.87
N LEU A 505 1.04 -5.95 -4.56
CA LEU A 505 0.28 -4.92 -3.84
C LEU A 505 0.58 -4.89 -2.32
N SER A 506 1.41 -5.82 -1.80
CA SER A 506 1.65 -6.01 -0.37
C SER A 506 2.16 -4.77 0.36
N TYR A 507 2.87 -3.87 -0.33
CA TYR A 507 3.32 -2.59 0.24
C TYR A 507 2.15 -1.75 0.80
N LEU A 508 0.97 -1.88 0.21
CA LEU A 508 -0.22 -1.09 0.48
C LEU A 508 -1.20 -1.79 1.44
N LEU A 509 -0.91 -3.04 1.83
CA LEU A 509 -1.83 -3.94 2.54
C LEU A 509 -1.19 -4.49 3.83
N LYS A 510 -2.01 -4.71 4.87
CA LYS A 510 -1.54 -5.13 6.21
C LYS A 510 -1.37 -6.65 6.29
N ALA A 511 -2.32 -7.39 5.74
CA ALA A 511 -2.33 -8.84 5.71
C ALA A 511 -2.35 -9.29 4.25
N PRO A 512 -1.21 -9.16 3.53
CA PRO A 512 -1.20 -9.41 2.11
C PRO A 512 -1.52 -10.88 1.81
N MET A 513 -2.49 -11.08 0.94
CA MET A 513 -2.75 -12.35 0.30
C MET A 513 -1.61 -12.65 -0.69
N VAL A 514 -1.19 -13.90 -0.72
CA VAL A 514 -0.10 -14.38 -1.55
C VAL A 514 -0.50 -15.68 -2.25
N PRO A 515 0.09 -15.99 -3.42
CA PRO A 515 -0.15 -17.27 -4.10
C PRO A 515 0.12 -18.48 -3.20
N SER A 516 -0.59 -19.57 -3.44
CA SER A 516 -0.47 -20.79 -2.63
C SER A 516 0.98 -21.28 -2.55
N GLY A 517 1.44 -21.62 -1.35
CA GLY A 517 2.81 -22.10 -1.10
C GLY A 517 3.90 -21.02 -1.10
N THR A 518 3.55 -19.73 -1.27
CA THR A 518 4.52 -18.63 -1.17
C THR A 518 4.54 -18.00 0.23
N PRO A 519 5.70 -17.53 0.72
CA PRO A 519 5.79 -16.90 2.04
C PRO A 519 5.20 -15.48 2.02
N VAL A 520 4.51 -15.12 3.10
CA VAL A 520 4.10 -13.75 3.37
C VAL A 520 5.32 -12.93 3.81
N ILE A 521 5.52 -11.76 3.20
CA ILE A 521 6.56 -10.79 3.58
C ILE A 521 5.86 -9.53 4.03
N ASN A 522 6.06 -9.08 5.26
CA ASN A 522 5.44 -7.87 5.79
C ASN A 522 6.39 -6.66 5.85
N ALA A 523 7.70 -6.91 5.87
CA ALA A 523 8.71 -5.84 5.95
C ALA A 523 8.57 -4.84 4.80
N LEU A 524 8.26 -3.59 5.15
CA LEU A 524 7.81 -2.57 4.20
C LEU A 524 8.84 -2.31 3.08
N PHE A 525 10.12 -2.20 3.43
CA PHE A 525 11.17 -1.91 2.45
C PHE A 525 11.49 -3.11 1.55
N LYS A 526 11.27 -4.34 2.01
CA LYS A 526 11.36 -5.54 1.15
C LYS A 526 10.23 -5.54 0.13
N GLN A 527 9.02 -5.17 0.54
CA GLN A 527 7.87 -5.01 -0.36
C GLN A 527 8.08 -3.86 -1.36
N HIS A 528 8.56 -2.70 -0.90
CA HIS A 528 8.89 -1.57 -1.78
C HIS A 528 9.91 -2.00 -2.85
N ARG A 529 11.00 -2.64 -2.43
CA ARG A 529 12.03 -3.15 -3.33
C ARG A 529 11.48 -4.19 -4.31
N CYS A 530 10.56 -5.05 -3.89
CA CYS A 530 9.88 -5.99 -4.80
C CYS A 530 9.19 -5.25 -5.95
N ILE A 531 8.39 -4.22 -5.62
CA ILE A 531 7.67 -3.45 -6.64
C ILE A 531 8.65 -2.75 -7.58
N THR A 532 9.62 -1.99 -7.04
CA THR A 532 10.57 -1.24 -7.89
C THR A 532 11.35 -2.18 -8.80
N ASN A 533 11.75 -3.35 -8.30
CA ASN A 533 12.53 -4.32 -9.04
C ASN A 533 11.75 -4.98 -10.18
N ILE A 534 10.49 -5.36 -9.94
CA ILE A 534 9.63 -5.94 -10.97
C ILE A 534 9.38 -4.90 -12.08
N LEU A 535 9.04 -3.66 -11.70
CA LEU A 535 8.78 -2.60 -12.68
C LEU A 535 10.04 -2.21 -13.46
N SER A 536 11.20 -2.13 -12.79
CA SER A 536 12.49 -1.91 -13.45
C SER A 536 12.83 -3.05 -14.43
N ALA A 537 12.60 -4.32 -14.05
CA ALA A 537 12.78 -5.45 -14.96
C ALA A 537 11.88 -5.35 -16.20
N CYS A 538 10.63 -4.93 -16.03
CA CYS A 538 9.68 -4.70 -17.13
C CYS A 538 10.10 -3.52 -18.03
N ALA A 539 10.72 -2.49 -17.47
CA ALA A 539 11.25 -1.34 -18.19
C ALA A 539 12.66 -1.57 -18.80
N GLY A 540 13.32 -2.68 -18.42
CA GLY A 540 14.71 -2.98 -18.79
C GLY A 540 15.74 -2.11 -18.07
N ILE A 541 15.35 -1.50 -16.95
CA ILE A 541 16.23 -0.72 -16.08
C ILE A 541 17.04 -1.70 -15.22
N ALA A 542 18.35 -1.45 -15.11
CA ALA A 542 19.21 -2.23 -14.23
C ALA A 542 18.79 -2.04 -12.77
N MET A 543 18.87 -3.12 -12.00
CA MET A 543 18.45 -3.14 -10.61
C MET A 543 19.41 -2.33 -9.75
N ASP A 544 18.88 -1.49 -8.86
CA ASP A 544 19.70 -0.86 -7.84
C ASP A 544 20.09 -1.91 -6.80
N THR A 545 21.39 -2.04 -6.58
CA THR A 545 21.97 -3.06 -5.67
C THR A 545 22.56 -2.45 -4.41
N ASP A 546 22.56 -1.11 -4.28
CA ASP A 546 23.22 -0.36 -3.21
C ASP A 546 24.73 -0.67 -3.07
N MET A 547 25.33 -1.39 -4.03
CA MET A 547 26.72 -1.82 -3.94
C MET A 547 27.71 -0.66 -4.13
N LEU A 548 27.38 0.31 -5.00
CA LEU A 548 28.19 1.51 -5.25
C LEU A 548 29.66 1.21 -5.56
N LEU A 549 29.91 0.19 -6.40
CA LEU A 549 31.28 -0.28 -6.68
C LEU A 549 32.10 0.77 -7.42
N GLU A 550 31.48 1.66 -8.19
CA GLU A 550 32.08 2.82 -8.83
C GLU A 550 32.72 3.80 -7.83
N HIS A 551 32.24 3.84 -6.58
CA HIS A 551 32.81 4.65 -5.51
C HIS A 551 33.76 3.86 -4.59
N LYS A 552 33.82 2.54 -4.73
CA LYS A 552 34.64 1.63 -3.90
C LYS A 552 35.79 0.97 -4.66
N THR A 553 35.78 1.06 -5.98
CA THR A 553 36.73 0.38 -6.88
C THR A 553 37.01 1.22 -8.11
N LYS A 554 38.06 0.87 -8.86
CA LYS A 554 38.23 1.37 -10.23
C LYS A 554 37.26 0.62 -11.15
N LEU A 555 36.18 1.27 -11.55
CA LEU A 555 35.13 0.64 -12.35
C LEU A 555 35.72 0.07 -13.66
N PRO A 556 35.52 -1.23 -13.96
CA PRO A 556 36.00 -1.81 -15.20
C PRO A 556 35.23 -1.25 -16.40
N LYS A 557 35.81 -1.40 -17.60
CA LYS A 557 35.09 -1.06 -18.84
C LYS A 557 33.82 -1.92 -18.94
N PRO A 558 32.67 -1.34 -19.39
CA PRO A 558 31.46 -2.12 -19.59
C PRO A 558 31.69 -3.31 -20.52
N MET A 559 31.18 -4.48 -20.13
CA MET A 559 31.21 -5.66 -20.99
C MET A 559 30.31 -5.47 -22.21
N LYS A 560 30.76 -5.97 -23.37
CA LYS A 560 29.87 -6.18 -24.51
C LYS A 560 29.00 -7.39 -24.21
N ILE A 561 27.76 -7.18 -23.78
CA ILE A 561 26.86 -8.30 -23.49
C ILE A 561 26.46 -8.93 -24.84
N GLN A 562 26.87 -10.18 -25.05
CA GLN A 562 26.41 -11.01 -26.17
C GLN A 562 25.06 -11.62 -25.76
N PHE A 563 24.01 -11.22 -26.47
CA PHE A 563 22.71 -11.89 -26.49
C PHE A 563 22.44 -12.35 -27.91
#